data_AF-A0A914LK02-F1
#
_entry.id   AF-A0A914LK02-F1
#
_cell.length_a   1.000
_cell.length_b   1.000
_cell.length_c   1.000
_cell.angle_alpha   90.00
_cell.angle_beta   90.00
_cell.angle_gamma   90.00
#
_symmetry.space_group_name_H-M   'P 1'
#
loop_
_entity.id
_entity.type
_entity.pdbx_description
1 polymer ?
#
loop_
_entity_poly.entity_id
_entity_poly.type
_entity_poly.pdbx_seq_one_letter_code
_entity_poly.pdbx_strand_id
1 'polypeptide(L)'
;MRFLKIWAKNRLIYSNIAGYLSGSSLAIMSAKICIIYPNASLPIAIKQFFIFYKLWGWPQPILLNELENEFKKAKEIVEPWKWINKEDNSEFENDSETDSNDELLEEEKEGNDGKQMSIITSGFPEQNTTFNVNKFTFKRIIKEIKRANEIINKTNNVQESIWEELIEKLNWENNYEYFILILCKLNENVNCNKQKVLLRTYLYNWEKENEQNNLIKESQLITNYEKNVECFDKNSKRIIKNFL
;
A
#
# COMPACT_ATOMS: atom_id res chain seq x y z
N MET A 1 -13.89 -6.82 5.68
CA MET A 1 -12.67 -6.43 6.46
C MET A 1 -11.83 -7.59 6.97
N ARG A 2 -12.35 -8.52 7.79
CA ARG A 2 -11.52 -9.60 8.39
C ARG A 2 -10.77 -10.45 7.36
N PHE A 3 -11.47 -10.89 6.33
CA PHE A 3 -10.90 -11.65 5.21
C PHE A 3 -9.71 -10.93 4.55
N LEU A 4 -9.92 -9.68 4.11
CA LEU A 4 -8.89 -8.89 3.44
C LEU A 4 -7.66 -8.64 4.31
N LYS A 5 -7.84 -8.49 5.63
CA LYS A 5 -6.71 -8.38 6.56
C LYS A 5 -5.89 -9.68 6.64
N ILE A 6 -6.56 -10.84 6.64
CA ILE A 6 -5.89 -12.15 6.65
C ILE A 6 -5.15 -12.35 5.32
N TRP A 7 -5.82 -12.10 4.19
CA TRP A 7 -5.21 -12.11 2.85
C TRP A 7 -3.95 -11.24 2.81
N ALA A 8 -4.05 -9.95 3.17
CA ALA A 8 -2.93 -9.03 3.11
C ALA A 8 -1.75 -9.47 4.01
N LYS A 9 -2.02 -10.04 5.18
CA LYS A 9 -0.98 -10.59 6.07
C LYS A 9 -0.31 -11.82 5.48
N ASN A 10 -1.07 -12.77 4.97
CA ASN A 10 -0.53 -14.01 4.40
C ASN A 10 0.26 -13.75 3.11
N ARG A 11 -0.11 -12.69 2.37
CA ARG A 11 0.60 -12.23 1.18
C ARG A 11 1.75 -11.24 1.47
N LEU A 12 2.03 -10.97 2.74
CA LEU A 12 3.10 -10.07 3.21
C LEU A 12 3.01 -8.64 2.62
N ILE A 13 1.78 -8.15 2.39
CA ILE A 13 1.47 -6.79 1.92
C ILE A 13 0.71 -5.97 2.98
N TYR A 14 0.98 -6.26 4.26
CA TYR A 14 0.33 -5.62 5.41
C TYR A 14 1.36 -5.06 6.39
N SER A 15 1.71 -3.78 6.26
CA SER A 15 2.57 -3.04 7.19
C SER A 15 2.81 -1.60 6.69
N ASN A 16 2.28 -0.58 7.39
CA ASN A 16 2.49 0.81 6.98
C ASN A 16 3.96 1.27 7.10
N ILE A 17 4.69 0.73 8.08
CA ILE A 17 6.11 1.09 8.31
C ILE A 17 6.99 0.54 7.17
N ALA A 18 6.61 -0.60 6.59
CA ALA A 18 7.33 -1.22 5.48
C ALA A 18 6.79 -0.77 4.11
N GLY A 19 6.01 0.31 4.05
CA GLY A 19 5.46 0.83 2.80
C GLY A 19 4.33 0.01 2.16
N TYR A 20 3.60 -0.79 2.94
CA TYR A 20 2.46 -1.58 2.49
C TYR A 20 1.13 -1.08 3.07
N LEU A 21 0.02 -1.74 2.70
CA LEU A 21 -1.33 -1.38 3.14
C LEU A 21 -1.48 -1.47 4.67
N SER A 22 -2.14 -0.45 5.23
CA SER A 22 -2.51 -0.41 6.64
C SER A 22 -3.93 -0.96 6.88
N GLY A 23 -4.30 -1.11 8.16
CA GLY A 23 -5.68 -1.44 8.53
C GLY A 23 -6.69 -0.40 8.03
N SER A 24 -6.34 0.89 8.14
CA SER A 24 -7.18 2.00 7.68
C SER A 24 -7.28 2.04 6.16
N SER A 25 -6.17 1.80 5.45
CA SER A 25 -6.15 1.76 3.98
C SER A 25 -7.09 0.68 3.44
N LEU A 26 -7.01 -0.54 3.99
CA LEU A 26 -7.93 -1.63 3.64
C LEU A 26 -9.39 -1.30 4.00
N ALA A 27 -9.62 -0.55 5.08
CA ALA A 27 -10.95 -0.14 5.50
C ALA A 27 -11.60 0.82 4.51
N ILE A 28 -10.85 1.85 4.09
CA ILE A 28 -11.30 2.82 3.09
C ILE A 28 -11.57 2.13 1.76
N MET A 29 -10.64 1.27 1.31
CA MET A 29 -10.84 0.52 0.07
C MET A 29 -12.09 -0.35 0.13
N SER A 30 -12.28 -1.08 1.24
CA SER A 30 -13.47 -1.92 1.41
C SER A 30 -14.76 -1.11 1.48
N ALA A 31 -14.72 0.05 2.16
CA ALA A 31 -15.87 0.94 2.27
C ALA A 31 -16.30 1.48 0.90
N LYS A 32 -15.35 1.85 0.03
CA LYS A 32 -15.65 2.30 -1.34
C LYS A 32 -16.42 1.23 -2.12
N ILE A 33 -16.00 -0.03 -2.00
CA ILE A 33 -16.72 -1.16 -2.64
C ILE A 33 -18.12 -1.32 -2.07
N CYS A 34 -18.30 -1.21 -0.75
CA CYS A 34 -19.63 -1.27 -0.14
C CYS A 34 -20.55 -0.12 -0.59
N ILE A 35 -20.00 1.07 -0.85
CA ILE A 35 -20.76 2.23 -1.37
C ILE A 35 -21.18 1.98 -2.83
N ILE A 36 -20.28 1.47 -3.68
CA ILE A 36 -20.55 1.21 -5.09
C ILE A 36 -21.51 0.01 -5.28
N TYR A 37 -21.41 -1.00 -4.42
CA TYR A 37 -22.22 -2.23 -4.48
C TYR A 37 -23.02 -2.44 -3.19
N PRO A 38 -24.08 -1.63 -2.93
CA PRO A 38 -24.80 -1.64 -1.64
C PRO A 38 -25.53 -2.96 -1.35
N ASN A 39 -25.97 -3.67 -2.39
CA ASN A 39 -26.74 -4.92 -2.27
C ASN A 39 -25.88 -6.18 -2.44
N ALA A 40 -24.55 -6.06 -2.51
CA ALA A 40 -23.68 -7.20 -2.70
C ALA A 40 -23.54 -8.06 -1.42
N SER A 41 -23.64 -9.38 -1.56
CA SER A 41 -23.27 -10.31 -0.48
C SER A 41 -21.76 -10.31 -0.24
N LEU A 42 -21.30 -10.75 0.92
CA LEU A 42 -19.88 -10.73 1.30
C LEU A 42 -18.95 -11.39 0.26
N PRO A 43 -19.24 -12.60 -0.28
CA PRO A 43 -18.47 -13.21 -1.36
C PRO A 43 -18.37 -12.33 -2.61
N ILE A 44 -19.49 -11.72 -3.00
CA ILE A 44 -19.58 -10.85 -4.18
C ILE A 44 -18.78 -9.57 -3.94
N ALA A 45 -18.88 -8.97 -2.75
CA ALA A 45 -18.12 -7.78 -2.40
C ALA A 45 -16.60 -8.03 -2.45
N ILE A 46 -16.13 -9.20 -2.01
CA ILE A 46 -14.71 -9.56 -2.11
C ILE A 46 -14.29 -9.75 -3.59
N LYS A 47 -15.13 -10.40 -4.41
CA LYS A 47 -14.89 -10.50 -5.86
C LYS A 47 -14.81 -9.12 -6.52
N GLN A 48 -15.77 -8.25 -6.23
CA GLN A 48 -15.78 -6.89 -6.77
C GLN A 48 -14.58 -6.08 -6.28
N PHE A 49 -14.12 -6.27 -5.05
CA PHE A 49 -12.91 -5.61 -4.53
C PHE A 49 -11.70 -5.87 -5.44
N PHE A 50 -11.41 -7.13 -5.77
CA PHE A 50 -10.23 -7.47 -6.58
C PHE A 50 -10.39 -7.07 -8.05
N ILE A 51 -11.59 -7.18 -8.62
CA ILE A 51 -11.86 -6.71 -9.98
C ILE A 51 -11.69 -5.19 -10.07
N PHE A 52 -12.32 -4.45 -9.15
CA PHE A 52 -12.31 -2.99 -9.12
C PHE A 52 -10.90 -2.44 -8.96
N TYR A 53 -10.13 -2.94 -7.98
CA TYR A 53 -8.77 -2.44 -7.74
C TYR A 53 -7.73 -2.96 -8.72
N LYS A 54 -8.02 -4.01 -9.49
CA LYS A 54 -7.22 -4.40 -10.65
C LYS A 54 -7.37 -3.40 -11.79
N LEU A 55 -8.58 -2.90 -12.02
CA LEU A 55 -8.92 -1.98 -13.11
C LEU A 55 -8.73 -0.51 -12.76
N TRP A 56 -8.41 -0.20 -11.50
CA TRP A 56 -8.26 1.17 -11.02
C TRP A 56 -7.09 1.88 -11.71
N GLY A 57 -7.36 3.07 -12.27
CA GLY A 57 -6.38 3.92 -12.95
C GLY A 57 -5.46 4.67 -12.00
N TRP A 58 -4.57 3.96 -11.31
CA TRP A 58 -3.51 4.58 -10.51
C TRP A 58 -2.71 5.58 -11.37
N PRO A 59 -2.38 6.80 -10.87
CA PRO A 59 -2.32 7.23 -9.47
C PRO A 59 -3.60 7.87 -8.88
N GLN A 60 -4.77 7.72 -9.50
CA GLN A 60 -6.01 8.37 -9.05
C GLN A 60 -6.33 8.06 -7.56
N PRO A 61 -6.64 9.07 -6.73
CA PRO A 61 -6.90 8.86 -5.31
C PRO A 61 -8.23 8.16 -5.06
N ILE A 62 -8.24 7.25 -4.09
CA ILE A 62 -9.46 6.64 -3.57
C ILE A 62 -10.07 7.58 -2.52
N LEU A 63 -11.28 8.05 -2.81
CA LEU A 63 -12.07 8.95 -1.97
C LEU A 63 -13.43 8.32 -1.67
N LEU A 64 -13.90 8.42 -0.43
CA LEU A 64 -15.23 7.92 -0.05
C LEU A 64 -16.34 8.91 -0.42
N ASN A 65 -16.10 10.21 -0.22
CA ASN A 65 -17.04 11.27 -0.57
C ASN A 65 -16.62 11.92 -1.90
N GLU A 66 -17.60 12.37 -2.69
CA GLU A 66 -17.33 13.31 -3.77
C GLU A 66 -16.96 14.66 -3.15
N LEU A 67 -15.68 15.00 -3.26
CA LEU A 67 -15.05 16.18 -2.68
C LEU A 67 -15.71 17.51 -3.07
N GLU A 68 -16.58 17.52 -4.08
CA GLU A 68 -17.08 18.73 -4.71
C GLU A 68 -18.02 19.56 -3.82
N ASN A 69 -18.75 18.90 -2.90
CA ASN A 69 -19.71 19.59 -2.01
C ASN A 69 -19.07 20.11 -0.71
N GLU A 70 -18.00 19.47 -0.24
CA GLU A 70 -17.29 19.92 0.98
C GLU A 70 -16.26 21.01 0.66
N PHE A 71 -15.63 21.00 -0.52
CA PHE A 71 -14.76 22.10 -0.94
C PHE A 71 -15.50 23.41 -1.18
N LYS A 72 -16.75 23.39 -1.65
CA LYS A 72 -17.59 24.60 -1.74
C LYS A 72 -17.83 25.19 -0.34
N LYS A 73 -18.22 24.35 0.63
CA LYS A 73 -18.41 24.76 2.03
C LYS A 73 -17.11 25.18 2.73
N ALA A 74 -15.99 24.51 2.47
CA ALA A 74 -14.70 24.81 3.07
C ALA A 74 -14.06 26.07 2.46
N LYS A 75 -14.28 26.36 1.17
CA LYS A 75 -13.94 27.67 0.57
C LYS A 75 -14.79 28.81 1.13
N GLU A 76 -16.04 28.55 1.50
CA GLU A 76 -16.93 29.50 2.17
C GLU A 76 -16.52 29.76 3.63
N ILE A 77 -15.90 28.79 4.31
CA ILE A 77 -15.24 28.94 5.61
C ILE A 77 -13.84 29.52 5.37
N VAL A 78 -13.79 30.83 5.09
CA VAL A 78 -12.61 31.68 4.93
C VAL A 78 -11.33 31.13 5.62
N GLU A 79 -10.29 30.96 4.81
CA GLU A 79 -8.92 30.62 5.22
C GLU A 79 -8.43 31.52 6.38
N PRO A 80 -8.09 30.97 7.57
CA PRO A 80 -7.77 31.78 8.76
C PRO A 80 -6.45 32.57 8.70
N TRP A 81 -5.69 32.47 7.60
CA TRP A 81 -4.34 33.02 7.47
C TRP A 81 -4.13 33.88 6.23
N LYS A 82 -5.20 34.42 5.63
CA LYS A 82 -5.05 35.60 4.77
C LYS A 82 -4.77 36.82 5.64
N TRP A 83 -3.50 37.14 5.81
CA TRP A 83 -3.09 38.45 6.32
C TRP A 83 -3.65 39.51 5.37
N ILE A 84 -4.53 40.36 5.88
CA ILE A 84 -4.96 41.58 5.20
C ILE A 84 -3.70 42.39 4.97
N ASN A 85 -3.29 42.55 3.71
CA ASN A 85 -2.53 43.69 3.23
C ASN A 85 -2.98 44.02 1.80
N LYS A 86 -3.93 44.97 1.79
CA LYS A 86 -4.21 46.05 0.85
C LYS A 86 -3.49 46.14 -0.52
N GLU A 87 -4.35 46.48 -1.49
CA GLU A 87 -4.12 47.28 -2.72
C GLU A 87 -3.32 46.57 -3.83
N ASP A 88 -3.71 46.50 -5.10
CA ASP A 88 -4.87 46.95 -5.86
C ASP A 88 -4.80 46.32 -7.28
N ASN A 89 -5.98 46.00 -7.85
CA ASN A 89 -6.40 46.13 -9.25
C ASN A 89 -5.68 45.38 -10.41
N SER A 90 -6.47 44.52 -11.09
CA SER A 90 -6.88 44.56 -12.52
C SER A 90 -7.17 43.13 -13.01
N GLU A 91 -8.43 42.74 -13.26
CA GLU A 91 -9.13 42.77 -14.58
C GLU A 91 -8.36 41.97 -15.66
N PHE A 92 -8.89 41.03 -16.45
CA PHE A 92 -10.26 40.73 -16.92
C PHE A 92 -10.23 39.33 -17.63
N GLU A 93 -11.42 38.77 -17.88
CA GLU A 93 -11.73 37.43 -18.40
C GLU A 93 -11.35 37.15 -19.88
N ASN A 94 -11.18 35.87 -20.27
CA ASN A 94 -12.17 35.11 -21.07
C ASN A 94 -11.62 33.83 -21.76
N ASP A 95 -12.32 32.73 -21.49
CA ASP A 95 -12.73 31.54 -22.27
C ASP A 95 -12.13 31.20 -23.64
N SER A 96 -11.85 29.90 -23.85
CA SER A 96 -12.43 29.09 -24.94
C SER A 96 -12.01 27.61 -24.88
N GLU A 97 -12.99 26.72 -25.03
CA GLU A 97 -12.87 25.29 -25.32
C GLU A 97 -12.37 25.04 -26.76
N THR A 98 -11.68 23.92 -27.01
CA THR A 98 -11.96 23.06 -28.19
C THR A 98 -11.26 21.70 -28.11
N ASP A 99 -12.00 20.70 -28.59
CA ASP A 99 -11.70 19.28 -28.74
C ASP A 99 -10.49 18.93 -29.62
N SER A 100 -9.84 17.78 -29.38
CA SER A 100 -9.93 16.58 -30.24
C SER A 100 -8.86 15.52 -29.92
N ASN A 101 -9.32 14.27 -29.94
CA ASN A 101 -8.69 12.95 -30.13
C ASN A 101 -7.15 12.84 -30.20
N ASP A 102 -6.58 11.81 -29.53
CA ASP A 102 -5.74 10.81 -30.21
C ASP A 102 -5.40 9.58 -29.35
N GLU A 103 -5.04 8.54 -30.11
CA GLU A 103 -4.96 7.10 -29.84
C GLU A 103 -3.65 6.67 -29.13
N LEU A 104 -3.77 5.62 -28.30
CA LEU A 104 -2.73 4.67 -27.81
C LEU A 104 -1.25 5.10 -27.87
N LEU A 105 -0.67 5.36 -26.69
CA LEU A 105 0.59 4.73 -26.24
C LEU A 105 0.58 4.71 -24.70
N GLU A 106 0.75 3.51 -24.11
CA GLU A 106 1.15 3.36 -22.71
C GLU A 106 2.57 3.93 -22.56
N GLU A 107 2.67 5.25 -22.48
CA GLU A 107 3.88 5.89 -22.02
C GLU A 107 3.98 5.66 -20.51
N GLU A 108 4.98 4.90 -20.10
CA GLU A 108 5.52 4.92 -18.76
C GLU A 108 5.82 6.38 -18.40
N LYS A 109 4.89 7.05 -17.72
CA LYS A 109 5.12 8.39 -17.16
C LYS A 109 6.14 8.28 -16.03
N GLU A 110 7.41 8.22 -16.40
CA GLU A 110 8.53 8.65 -15.58
C GLU A 110 8.32 10.12 -15.23
N GLY A 111 7.91 10.38 -13.98
CA GLY A 111 7.66 11.73 -13.49
C GLY A 111 6.56 11.84 -12.44
N ASN A 112 6.45 10.87 -11.53
CA ASN A 112 5.56 11.04 -10.36
C ASN A 112 6.16 10.34 -9.13
N ASP A 113 7.27 10.90 -8.66
CA ASP A 113 8.08 10.47 -7.50
C ASP A 113 7.36 10.54 -6.14
N GLY A 114 6.02 10.50 -6.10
CA GLY A 114 5.32 10.68 -4.82
C GLY A 114 3.87 10.21 -4.69
N LYS A 115 3.19 9.71 -5.72
CA LYS A 115 1.77 9.31 -5.57
C LYS A 115 1.39 8.05 -6.36
N GLN A 116 2.16 6.97 -6.28
CA GLN A 116 1.77 5.71 -6.93
C GLN A 116 0.46 5.13 -6.36
N MET A 117 0.16 5.37 -5.08
CA MET A 117 -1.06 4.92 -4.43
C MET A 117 -1.56 5.95 -3.41
N SER A 118 -2.73 6.55 -3.66
CA SER A 118 -3.35 7.51 -2.75
C SER A 118 -4.68 7.00 -2.22
N ILE A 119 -4.79 6.79 -0.91
CA ILE A 119 -6.01 6.34 -0.23
C ILE A 119 -6.34 7.34 0.86
N ILE A 120 -7.36 8.16 0.62
CA ILE A 120 -7.61 9.37 1.42
C ILE A 120 -8.66 9.09 2.50
N THR A 121 -8.39 9.57 3.71
CA THR A 121 -9.37 9.52 4.80
C THR A 121 -10.52 10.49 4.54
N SER A 122 -11.74 10.08 4.86
CA SER A 122 -12.94 10.94 4.72
C SER A 122 -13.11 11.98 5.84
N GLY A 123 -12.30 11.91 6.90
CA GLY A 123 -12.36 12.88 7.99
C GLY A 123 -11.44 14.06 7.72
N PHE A 124 -11.91 15.27 7.99
CA PHE A 124 -11.11 16.50 7.89
C PHE A 124 -10.14 16.63 9.09
N PRO A 125 -8.87 17.05 8.88
CA PRO A 125 -8.22 17.24 7.58
C PRO A 125 -7.90 15.90 6.91
N GLU A 126 -8.09 15.84 5.60
CA GLU A 126 -7.87 14.63 4.82
C GLU A 126 -6.39 14.22 4.79
N GLN A 127 -6.13 12.92 4.91
CA GLN A 127 -4.79 12.37 4.93
C GLN A 127 -4.68 11.15 4.02
N ASN A 128 -3.56 11.05 3.30
CA ASN A 128 -3.23 9.84 2.55
C ASN A 128 -2.75 8.76 3.52
N THR A 129 -3.51 7.66 3.63
CA THR A 129 -3.15 6.51 4.48
C THR A 129 -2.05 5.62 3.89
N THR A 130 -1.69 5.81 2.62
CA THR A 130 -0.66 5.05 1.90
C THR A 130 0.55 5.90 1.51
N PHE A 131 0.87 6.92 2.31
CA PHE A 131 1.99 7.84 2.05
C PHE A 131 3.38 7.17 2.03
N ASN A 132 3.52 5.98 2.61
CA ASN A 132 4.77 5.22 2.61
C ASN A 132 4.88 4.21 1.44
N VAL A 133 3.88 4.11 0.56
CA VAL A 133 3.96 3.19 -0.58
C VAL A 133 5.00 3.70 -1.58
N ASN A 134 5.95 2.84 -1.97
CA ASN A 134 7.02 3.10 -2.94
C ASN A 134 6.86 2.23 -4.20
N LYS A 135 7.72 2.37 -5.22
CA LYS A 135 7.57 1.64 -6.50
C LYS A 135 7.55 0.13 -6.33
N PHE A 136 8.42 -0.39 -5.47
CA PHE A 136 8.52 -1.83 -5.22
C PHE A 136 7.28 -2.35 -4.51
N THR A 137 6.84 -1.69 -3.44
CA THR A 137 5.68 -2.13 -2.66
C THR A 137 4.38 -1.92 -3.45
N PHE A 138 4.26 -0.85 -4.23
CA PHE A 138 3.14 -0.63 -5.15
C PHE A 138 3.03 -1.77 -6.17
N LYS A 139 4.13 -2.05 -6.89
CA LYS A 139 4.20 -3.15 -7.87
C LYS A 139 3.78 -4.48 -7.23
N ARG A 140 4.20 -4.72 -5.98
CA ARG A 140 3.83 -5.92 -5.23
C ARG A 140 2.36 -5.97 -4.87
N ILE A 141 1.79 -4.88 -4.37
CA ILE A 141 0.36 -4.78 -4.04
C ILE A 141 -0.49 -5.07 -5.28
N ILE A 142 -0.15 -4.46 -6.42
CA ILE A 142 -0.87 -4.68 -7.68
C ILE A 142 -0.72 -6.12 -8.18
N LYS A 143 0.48 -6.72 -8.07
CA LYS A 143 0.72 -8.13 -8.42
C LYS A 143 -0.18 -9.07 -7.62
N GLU A 144 -0.32 -8.84 -6.32
CA GLU A 144 -1.18 -9.66 -5.45
C GLU A 144 -2.68 -9.45 -5.71
N ILE A 145 -3.11 -8.21 -6.05
CA ILE A 145 -4.48 -7.93 -6.50
C ILE A 145 -4.78 -8.64 -7.83
N LYS A 146 -3.86 -8.59 -8.80
CA LYS A 146 -3.97 -9.30 -10.09
C LYS A 146 -4.08 -10.82 -9.89
N ARG A 147 -3.20 -11.40 -9.07
CA ARG A 147 -3.26 -12.83 -8.67
C ARG A 147 -4.63 -13.18 -8.09
N ALA A 148 -5.12 -12.40 -7.14
CA ALA A 148 -6.41 -12.66 -6.51
C ALA A 148 -7.57 -12.62 -7.52
N ASN A 149 -7.55 -11.64 -8.44
CA ASN A 149 -8.54 -11.56 -9.51
C ASN A 149 -8.49 -12.77 -10.46
N GLU A 150 -7.30 -13.26 -10.80
CA GLU A 150 -7.15 -14.46 -11.65
C GLU A 150 -7.74 -15.70 -10.97
N ILE A 151 -7.45 -15.92 -9.69
CA ILE A 151 -8.02 -17.04 -8.91
C ILE A 151 -9.56 -17.00 -8.92
N ILE A 152 -10.13 -15.80 -8.76
CA ILE A 152 -11.59 -15.60 -8.74
C ILE A 152 -12.21 -15.81 -10.12
N ASN A 153 -11.51 -15.47 -11.21
CA ASN A 153 -12.01 -15.62 -12.58
C ASN A 153 -11.85 -17.04 -13.14
N LYS A 154 -10.93 -17.84 -12.61
CA LYS A 154 -10.73 -19.24 -13.03
C LYS A 154 -11.95 -20.13 -12.75
N THR A 155 -12.83 -19.72 -11.83
CA THR A 155 -13.89 -20.61 -11.34
C THR A 155 -15.25 -19.91 -11.42
N ASN A 156 -16.10 -20.37 -12.33
CA ASN A 156 -17.46 -19.82 -12.49
C ASN A 156 -18.41 -20.17 -11.32
N ASN A 157 -18.06 -21.16 -10.48
CA ASN A 157 -18.82 -21.54 -9.29
C ASN A 157 -18.00 -21.32 -8.01
N VAL A 158 -18.62 -20.70 -6.99
CA VAL A 158 -18.02 -20.44 -5.69
C VAL A 158 -17.84 -21.76 -4.93
N GLN A 159 -16.72 -22.43 -5.13
CA GLN A 159 -16.29 -23.58 -4.32
C GLN A 159 -15.44 -23.08 -3.14
N GLU A 160 -15.49 -23.78 -1.99
CA GLU A 160 -14.72 -23.44 -0.78
C GLU A 160 -13.21 -23.31 -1.04
N SER A 161 -12.68 -24.11 -1.98
CA SER A 161 -11.27 -24.13 -2.39
C SER A 161 -10.72 -22.76 -2.84
N ILE A 162 -11.55 -21.88 -3.40
CA ILE A 162 -11.15 -20.54 -3.85
C ILE A 162 -10.63 -19.69 -2.69
N TRP A 163 -11.30 -19.79 -1.54
CA TRP A 163 -10.96 -18.97 -0.37
C TRP A 163 -9.65 -19.40 0.28
N GLU A 164 -9.35 -20.70 0.25
CA GLU A 164 -8.09 -21.26 0.72
C GLU A 164 -6.92 -20.80 -0.15
N GLU A 165 -7.07 -20.87 -1.48
CA GLU A 165 -6.04 -20.43 -2.43
C GLU A 165 -5.77 -18.91 -2.32
N LEU A 166 -6.83 -18.10 -2.13
CA LEU A 166 -6.68 -16.66 -1.91
C LEU A 166 -5.89 -16.36 -0.63
N ILE A 167 -6.17 -17.07 0.46
CA ILE A 167 -5.54 -16.86 1.77
C ILE A 167 -4.17 -17.56 1.86
N GLU A 168 -3.77 -18.38 0.89
CA GLU A 168 -2.50 -19.09 0.89
C GLU A 168 -1.31 -18.18 1.24
N LYS A 169 -0.48 -18.64 2.19
CA LYS A 169 0.74 -17.93 2.59
C LYS A 169 1.69 -17.81 1.41
N LEU A 170 2.35 -16.65 1.32
CA LEU A 170 3.34 -16.40 0.29
C LEU A 170 4.61 -17.22 0.55
N ASN A 171 4.96 -18.11 -0.40
CA ASN A 171 6.24 -18.81 -0.43
C ASN A 171 7.33 -17.86 -0.95
N TRP A 172 7.82 -16.97 -0.10
CA TRP A 172 8.83 -15.97 -0.47
C TRP A 172 10.19 -16.59 -0.80
N GLU A 173 10.52 -17.76 -0.24
CA GLU A 173 11.78 -18.49 -0.47
C GLU A 173 12.02 -18.81 -1.95
N ASN A 174 10.96 -19.12 -2.70
CA ASN A 174 11.06 -19.45 -4.12
C ASN A 174 10.90 -18.22 -5.04
N ASN A 175 10.52 -17.07 -4.48
CA ASN A 175 10.23 -15.87 -5.26
C ASN A 175 11.44 -14.94 -5.43
N TYR A 176 12.49 -15.15 -4.63
CA TYR A 176 13.69 -14.31 -4.64
C TYR A 176 14.93 -15.18 -4.72
N GLU A 177 15.89 -14.75 -5.52
CA GLU A 177 17.18 -15.44 -5.68
C GLU A 177 18.16 -15.11 -4.54
N TYR A 178 18.06 -13.90 -3.98
CA TYR A 178 18.98 -13.38 -2.98
C TYR A 178 18.23 -12.95 -1.73
N PHE A 179 18.83 -13.20 -0.56
CA PHE A 179 18.28 -12.85 0.74
C PHE A 179 19.32 -12.10 1.57
N ILE A 180 18.89 -11.04 2.24
CA ILE A 180 19.72 -10.29 3.19
C ILE A 180 19.20 -10.60 4.60
N LEU A 181 20.04 -11.23 5.41
CA LEU A 181 19.74 -11.51 6.82
C LEU A 181 20.31 -10.41 7.70
N ILE A 182 19.45 -9.83 8.54
CA ILE A 182 19.84 -8.76 9.47
C ILE A 182 19.79 -9.31 10.88
N LEU A 183 20.96 -9.38 11.51
CA LEU A 183 21.10 -9.83 12.89
C LEU A 183 21.31 -8.62 13.79
N CYS A 184 20.45 -8.49 14.80
CA CYS A 184 20.57 -7.46 15.82
C CYS A 184 20.90 -8.12 17.16
N LYS A 185 21.95 -7.64 17.82
CA LYS A 185 22.32 -8.04 19.18
C LYS A 185 22.04 -6.88 20.12
N LEU A 186 21.29 -7.15 21.19
CA LEU A 186 20.91 -6.17 22.20
C LEU A 186 21.50 -6.55 23.57
N ASN A 187 21.87 -5.54 24.35
CA ASN A 187 22.27 -5.72 25.74
C ASN A 187 21.03 -5.75 26.66
N GLU A 188 21.15 -6.39 27.83
CA GLU A 188 20.04 -6.81 28.71
C GLU A 188 19.04 -5.71 29.14
N ASN A 189 19.41 -4.43 29.05
CA ASN A 189 18.59 -3.31 29.52
C ASN A 189 17.90 -2.48 28.41
N VAL A 190 17.91 -2.95 27.16
CA VAL A 190 17.35 -2.18 26.02
C VAL A 190 15.97 -2.70 25.63
N ASN A 191 15.01 -1.79 25.44
CA ASN A 191 13.69 -2.14 24.92
C ASN A 191 13.80 -2.67 23.47
N CYS A 192 13.69 -3.99 23.34
CA CYS A 192 13.78 -4.70 22.06
C CYS A 192 12.75 -4.20 21.04
N ASN A 193 11.52 -3.87 21.46
CA ASN A 193 10.48 -3.38 20.55
C ASN A 193 10.84 -2.04 19.92
N LYS A 194 11.44 -1.13 20.70
CA LYS A 194 11.90 0.17 20.19
C LYS A 194 12.96 -0.02 19.10
N GLN A 195 13.91 -0.92 19.33
CA GLN A 195 14.98 -1.21 18.38
C GLN A 195 14.48 -1.93 17.13
N LYS A 196 13.51 -2.85 17.27
CA LYS A 196 12.82 -3.46 16.13
C LYS A 196 12.14 -2.41 15.25
N VAL A 197 11.45 -1.45 15.84
CA VAL A 197 10.81 -0.35 15.09
C VAL A 197 11.86 0.49 14.37
N LEU A 198 12.95 0.87 15.05
CA LEU A 198 14.04 1.63 14.43
C LEU A 198 14.66 0.88 13.23
N LEU A 199 14.98 -0.41 13.40
CA LEU A 199 15.51 -1.24 12.33
C LEU A 199 14.55 -1.30 11.12
N ARG A 200 13.25 -1.50 11.36
CA ARG A 200 12.25 -1.49 10.28
C ARG A 200 12.22 -0.16 9.54
N THR A 201 12.30 0.97 10.25
CA THR A 201 12.33 2.29 9.64
C THR A 201 13.60 2.50 8.81
N TYR A 202 14.77 2.11 9.33
CA TYR A 202 16.02 2.20 8.57
C TYR A 202 15.99 1.35 7.30
N LEU A 203 15.42 0.14 7.36
CA LEU A 203 15.32 -0.73 6.20
C LEU A 203 14.35 -0.22 5.15
N TYR A 204 13.22 0.33 5.58
CA TYR A 204 12.29 1.00 4.69
C TYR A 204 12.96 2.21 4.00
N ASN A 205 13.70 3.04 4.74
CA ASN A 205 14.41 4.18 4.16
C ASN A 205 15.49 3.72 3.17
N TRP A 206 16.26 2.69 3.51
CA TRP A 206 17.23 2.09 2.61
C TRP A 206 16.58 1.55 1.33
N GLU A 207 15.44 0.86 1.44
CA GLU A 207 14.69 0.37 0.28
C GLU A 207 14.22 1.53 -0.61
N LYS A 208 13.71 2.60 0.01
CA LYS A 208 13.27 3.82 -0.69
C LYS A 208 14.42 4.54 -1.40
N GLU A 209 15.58 4.67 -0.76
CA GLU A 209 16.77 5.28 -1.39
C GLU A 209 17.28 4.46 -2.59
N ASN A 210 17.09 3.15 -2.56
CA ASN A 210 17.49 2.23 -3.64
C ASN A 210 16.45 2.09 -4.76
N GLU A 211 15.34 2.83 -4.72
CA GLU A 211 14.30 2.83 -5.76
C GLU A 211 14.81 3.30 -7.13
N GLN A 212 15.83 4.15 -7.12
CA GLN A 212 16.50 4.68 -8.32
C GLN A 212 17.59 3.74 -8.86
N ASN A 213 17.88 2.64 -8.17
CA ASN A 213 18.95 1.72 -8.55
C ASN A 213 18.47 0.72 -9.61
N ASN A 214 18.99 0.84 -10.83
CA ASN A 214 18.63 -0.03 -11.96
C ASN A 214 18.99 -1.52 -11.77
N LEU A 215 19.84 -1.86 -10.79
CA LEU A 215 20.19 -3.25 -10.48
C LEU A 215 19.11 -3.99 -9.69
N ILE A 216 18.30 -3.27 -8.92
CA ILE A 216 17.29 -3.85 -8.02
C ILE A 216 15.92 -3.79 -8.70
N LYS A 217 15.44 -4.94 -9.17
CA LYS A 217 14.15 -5.04 -9.87
C LYS A 217 12.94 -5.13 -8.93
N GLU A 218 13.13 -5.80 -7.79
CA GLU A 218 12.10 -6.01 -6.77
C GLU A 218 12.80 -6.25 -5.42
N SER A 219 12.28 -5.63 -4.37
CA SER A 219 12.69 -5.86 -2.99
C SER A 219 11.45 -6.05 -2.11
N GLN A 220 11.59 -6.80 -1.03
CA GLN A 220 10.51 -7.01 -0.06
C GLN A 220 11.07 -7.12 1.35
N LEU A 221 10.64 -6.20 2.22
CA LEU A 221 10.88 -6.31 3.65
C LEU A 221 9.91 -7.31 4.31
N ILE A 222 10.45 -8.41 4.83
CA ILE A 222 9.67 -9.45 5.51
C ILE A 222 9.65 -9.16 7.02
N THR A 223 8.54 -8.61 7.53
CA THR A 223 8.44 -8.17 8.94
C THR A 223 7.97 -9.25 9.92
N ASN A 224 7.46 -10.38 9.42
CA ASN A 224 6.79 -11.43 10.21
C ASN A 224 7.68 -12.64 10.52
N TYR A 225 8.89 -12.72 9.95
CA TYR A 225 9.85 -13.80 10.19
C TYR A 225 10.92 -13.32 11.18
N GLU A 226 10.51 -13.11 12.42
CA GLU A 226 11.44 -12.85 13.53
C GLU A 226 11.66 -14.16 14.28
N LYS A 227 12.87 -14.71 14.22
CA LYS A 227 13.27 -15.82 15.09
C LYS A 227 13.98 -15.24 16.31
N ASN A 228 13.42 -15.43 17.50
CA ASN A 228 14.16 -15.18 18.73
C ASN A 228 15.25 -16.25 18.83
N VAL A 229 16.49 -15.88 18.51
CA VAL A 229 17.64 -16.73 18.83
C VAL A 229 18.02 -16.42 20.26
N GLU A 230 17.69 -17.33 21.17
CA GLU A 230 18.25 -17.30 22.53
C GLU A 230 19.78 -17.35 22.41
N CYS A 231 20.45 -16.40 23.07
CA CYS A 231 21.91 -16.31 23.02
C CYS A 231 22.54 -17.52 23.71
N PHE A 232 23.46 -18.18 23.01
CA PHE A 232 24.28 -19.25 23.57
C PHE A 232 25.26 -18.68 24.60
N ASP A 233 25.32 -19.38 25.73
CA ASP A 233 26.36 -19.25 26.74
C ASP A 233 27.76 -19.27 26.12
N LYS A 234 28.64 -18.40 26.62
CA LYS A 234 30.02 -18.17 26.14
C LYS A 234 30.91 -19.42 26.04
N ASN A 235 30.46 -20.58 26.51
CA ASN A 235 31.22 -21.83 26.54
C ASN A 235 30.74 -22.92 25.57
N SER A 236 29.69 -22.71 24.77
CA SER A 236 29.23 -23.73 23.82
C SER A 236 29.67 -23.42 22.39
N LYS A 237 30.82 -23.98 21.99
CA LYS A 237 31.14 -24.19 20.57
C LYS A 237 30.13 -25.19 20.00
N ARG A 238 28.96 -24.71 19.56
CA ARG A 238 28.11 -25.47 18.64
C ARG A 238 28.18 -24.81 17.27
N ILE A 239 28.84 -25.52 16.36
CA ILE A 239 28.67 -25.36 14.92
C ILE A 239 27.17 -25.56 14.66
N ILE A 240 26.48 -24.49 14.25
CA ILE A 240 25.10 -24.60 13.80
C ILE A 240 25.15 -25.31 12.44
N LYS A 241 25.00 -26.63 12.47
CA LYS A 241 24.53 -27.39 11.32
C LYS A 241 23.01 -27.22 11.24
N ASN A 242 22.55 -27.00 10.01
CA ASN A 242 21.17 -27.02 9.51
C ASN A 242 20.47 -25.66 9.47
N PHE A 243 20.76 -24.94 8.37
CA PHE A 243 19.75 -24.21 7.62
C PHE A 243 19.56 -24.96 6.30
N LEU A 244 18.46 -25.71 6.20
CA LEU A 244 17.78 -26.10 4.97
C LEU A 244 16.34 -25.62 5.14
#